data_AF-A0A8T2KII7-F1
#
_entry.id   AF-A0A8T2KII7-F1
#
_cell.length_a   1.000
_cell.length_b   1.000
_cell.length_c   1.000
_cell.angle_alpha   90.00
_cell.angle_beta   90.00
_cell.angle_gamma   90.00
#
_symmetry.space_group_name_H-M   'P 1'
#
loop_
_entity.id
_entity.type
_entity.pdbx_description
1 polymer ?
#
loop_
_entity_poly.entity_id
_entity_poly.type
_entity_poly.pdbx_seq_one_letter_code
_entity_poly.pdbx_strand_id
1 'polypeptide(L)'
;MSEDKDVLLHLAQSGRGKTWQVADSPALGQRFYNKRPGMNCEVYVMGDGVDNPSFTCAGELAGSGLTTEKKSPARGAGKVQCGGEDYREGPCGWGGFTPQCLQPWNNPKGYLVVYSLLAIMQGTEQIQSERISQAHNNGGESIVELKNLGKSFKDFPMSLLLMVKNPVLISLTLASCSDGFITTGFATFLPKFIENQFSLTSSFSAVLGGGVLIPAAAVGQVLGGVIVSRFKLECKNIIKFSLISSIISVALTTVFIFARCGNDPFAGVSALYNGTGKIGELDAPCNSNCSCARSFYDPVCGSDGVQYFSGCYAGCADASFSSPKKVYSNCSCIGFYSGESEEYYSSKAVPGKCQTTCSYLIIFMAFFFFAIVATFTSATPITMAILRCVPVKQRSFALGVQWSLVRLLGSIPGPILFGVIIDSTCILWNFDECGTKGACWTYNNSNMSISLISISAASKSLTILFLLIALCVYKPPTNNGDSLQDTRNIVSSESL
;
A
#
# COMPACT_ATOMS: atom_id res chain seq x y z
N MET A 1 -45.35 -0.30 -23.29
CA MET A 1 -46.22 0.26 -22.24
C MET A 1 -47.09 -0.86 -21.66
N SER A 2 -46.48 -1.79 -20.91
CA SER A 2 -47.16 -2.91 -20.23
C SER A 2 -46.26 -3.68 -19.25
N GLU A 3 -45.11 -3.15 -18.80
CA GLU A 3 -44.17 -3.93 -17.95
C GLU A 3 -43.50 -3.14 -16.82
N ASP A 4 -43.99 -1.93 -16.49
CA ASP A 4 -43.43 -1.12 -15.38
C ASP A 4 -44.24 -1.19 -14.07
N LYS A 5 -45.29 -2.03 -14.01
CA LYS A 5 -46.12 -2.16 -12.79
C LYS A 5 -45.57 -3.13 -11.75
N ASP A 6 -44.64 -4.02 -12.12
CA ASP A 6 -44.16 -5.07 -11.20
C ASP A 6 -42.89 -4.70 -10.42
N VAL A 7 -42.16 -3.65 -10.83
CA VAL A 7 -40.93 -3.22 -10.15
C VAL A 7 -41.23 -2.37 -8.90
N LEU A 8 -42.37 -1.67 -8.86
CA LEU A 8 -42.80 -0.89 -7.70
C LEU A 8 -43.43 -1.73 -6.58
N LEU A 9 -43.84 -2.97 -6.86
CA LEU A 9 -44.47 -3.85 -5.85
C LEU A 9 -43.45 -4.59 -4.96
N HIS A 10 -42.20 -4.76 -5.39
CA HIS A 10 -41.21 -5.53 -4.63
C HIS A 10 -40.43 -4.73 -3.57
N LEU A 11 -40.43 -3.40 -3.64
CA LEU A 11 -39.81 -2.56 -2.58
C LEU A 11 -40.72 -2.38 -1.34
N ALA A 12 -41.97 -2.83 -1.40
CA ALA A 12 -42.93 -2.70 -0.30
C ALA A 12 -42.84 -3.83 0.77
N GLN A 13 -42.04 -4.88 0.56
CA GLN A 13 -42.00 -6.03 1.48
C GLN A 13 -40.80 -6.09 2.44
N SER A 14 -39.91 -5.08 2.49
CA SER A 14 -38.77 -5.07 3.43
C SER A 14 -38.90 -4.08 4.60
N GLY A 15 -40.12 -3.67 4.95
CA GLY A 15 -40.39 -2.84 6.13
C GLY A 15 -41.31 -3.54 7.12
N ARG A 16 -40.78 -3.93 8.28
CA ARG A 16 -41.54 -4.50 9.40
C ARG A 16 -42.79 -3.65 9.73
N GLY A 17 -43.96 -4.25 9.51
CA GLY A 17 -45.23 -3.98 10.21
C GLY A 17 -45.79 -2.56 10.17
N LYS A 18 -46.42 -2.15 9.06
CA LYS A 18 -47.39 -1.04 9.03
C LYS A 18 -48.49 -1.31 7.99
N THR A 19 -49.71 -1.52 8.46
CA THR A 19 -50.92 -1.73 7.65
C THR A 19 -51.45 -0.40 7.11
N TRP A 20 -51.61 -0.31 5.80
CA TRP A 20 -52.34 0.77 5.12
C TRP A 20 -53.68 0.21 4.63
N GLN A 21 -54.78 0.92 4.86
CA GLN A 21 -56.09 0.55 4.30
C GLN A 21 -56.46 1.51 3.17
N VAL A 22 -56.96 0.96 2.08
CA VAL A 22 -57.50 1.68 0.91
C VAL A 22 -59.01 1.78 1.09
N ALA A 23 -59.58 2.97 0.90
CA ALA A 23 -61.03 3.16 0.79
C ALA A 23 -61.35 3.68 -0.62
N ASP A 24 -62.22 2.96 -1.34
CA ASP A 24 -62.64 3.33 -2.69
C ASP A 24 -63.74 4.39 -2.68
N SER A 25 -63.57 5.46 -3.46
CA SER A 25 -64.68 6.30 -3.93
C SER A 25 -64.34 6.91 -5.31
N PRO A 26 -65.29 6.92 -6.26
CA PRO A 26 -64.99 7.20 -7.66
C PRO A 26 -65.26 8.68 -7.97
N ALA A 27 -64.26 9.54 -7.73
CA ALA A 27 -64.01 10.81 -8.43
C ALA A 27 -62.90 11.57 -7.70
N LEU A 28 -61.83 11.92 -8.44
CA LEU A 28 -60.59 12.57 -8.00
C LEU A 28 -59.67 11.74 -7.07
N GLY A 29 -58.49 11.38 -7.61
CA GLY A 29 -57.19 11.13 -6.95
C GLY A 29 -57.14 10.46 -5.56
N GLN A 30 -56.41 9.34 -5.45
CA GLN A 30 -56.16 8.63 -4.19
C GLN A 30 -55.49 9.54 -3.13
N ARG A 31 -56.08 9.62 -1.93
CA ARG A 31 -55.54 10.33 -0.75
C ARG A 31 -54.94 9.35 0.25
N PHE A 32 -53.71 9.59 0.69
CA PHE A 32 -53.07 8.87 1.80
C PHE A 32 -52.87 9.82 3.00
N TYR A 33 -53.27 9.41 4.20
CA TYR A 33 -53.00 10.14 5.44
C TYR A 33 -52.10 9.31 6.36
N ASN A 34 -51.13 9.96 7.00
CA ASN A 34 -50.31 9.38 8.06
C ASN A 34 -50.84 9.85 9.43
N LYS A 35 -51.14 8.94 10.36
CA LYS A 35 -51.58 9.28 11.72
C LYS A 35 -50.37 9.55 12.65
N ARG A 36 -49.93 10.81 12.75
CA ARG A 36 -49.25 11.40 13.93
C ARG A 36 -49.55 12.91 14.00
N PRO A 37 -49.65 13.52 15.20
CA PRO A 37 -49.91 14.95 15.32
C PRO A 37 -48.61 15.74 15.05
N GLY A 38 -48.67 16.72 14.15
CA GLY A 38 -47.66 17.79 14.08
C GLY A 38 -46.88 17.99 12.77
N MET A 39 -47.11 17.22 11.70
CA MET A 39 -46.53 17.51 10.37
C MET A 39 -47.50 17.04 9.28
N ASN A 40 -48.14 17.98 8.60
CA ASN A 40 -48.89 17.72 7.37
C ASN A 40 -47.98 18.07 6.18
N CYS A 41 -47.49 17.07 5.46
CA CYS A 41 -46.89 17.28 4.14
C CYS A 41 -47.93 16.87 3.10
N GLU A 42 -48.43 17.85 2.35
CA GLU A 42 -49.28 17.59 1.18
C GLU A 42 -48.39 17.37 -0.05
N VAL A 43 -48.67 16.32 -0.82
CA VAL A 43 -48.02 16.06 -2.11
C VAL A 43 -49.04 16.35 -3.20
N TYR A 44 -48.76 17.36 -4.04
CA TYR A 44 -49.50 17.58 -5.28
C TYR A 44 -48.69 17.01 -6.44
N VAL A 45 -49.34 16.18 -7.26
CA VAL A 45 -48.81 15.75 -8.57
C VAL A 45 -49.41 16.68 -9.61
N MET A 46 -48.58 17.52 -10.22
CA MET A 46 -48.95 18.25 -11.45
C MET A 46 -48.35 17.52 -12.64
N GLY A 47 -49.18 17.28 -13.66
CA GLY A 47 -48.81 16.58 -14.88
C GLY A 47 -47.89 17.39 -15.79
N ASP A 48 -47.06 16.65 -16.52
CA ASP A 48 -46.30 16.97 -17.72
C ASP A 48 -45.32 18.16 -17.67
N GLY A 49 -44.06 17.86 -17.37
CA GLY A 49 -42.91 18.75 -17.59
C GLY A 49 -41.71 18.42 -16.70
N VAL A 50 -40.55 18.14 -17.29
CA VAL A 50 -39.29 17.88 -16.59
C VAL A 50 -38.77 19.19 -15.98
N ASP A 51 -38.71 19.27 -14.66
CA ASP A 51 -37.68 20.02 -13.92
C ASP A 51 -37.62 19.55 -12.44
N ASN A 52 -36.40 19.53 -11.91
CA ASN A 52 -35.97 18.99 -10.61
C ASN A 52 -36.82 19.53 -9.42
N PRO A 53 -37.22 18.72 -8.42
CA PRO A 53 -38.05 19.20 -7.32
C PRO A 53 -37.26 20.18 -6.43
N SER A 54 -37.57 21.47 -6.56
CA SER A 54 -37.19 22.50 -5.60
C SER A 54 -38.14 22.44 -4.41
N PHE A 55 -37.59 22.18 -3.21
CA PHE A 55 -38.33 22.29 -1.97
C PHE A 55 -38.48 23.79 -1.62
N THR A 56 -39.67 24.35 -1.75
CA THR A 56 -40.04 25.63 -1.16
C THR A 56 -41.09 25.41 -0.09
N CYS A 57 -40.75 25.65 1.17
CA CYS A 57 -41.72 25.70 2.25
C CYS A 57 -42.30 27.12 2.33
N ALA A 58 -43.59 27.26 2.04
CA ALA A 58 -44.39 28.40 2.43
C ALA A 58 -45.15 28.08 3.72
N GLY A 59 -45.18 29.00 4.69
CA GLY A 59 -45.98 28.85 5.90
C GLY A 59 -45.79 29.98 6.92
N GLU A 60 -46.79 30.86 7.00
CA GLU A 60 -46.90 32.08 7.80
C GLU A 60 -47.03 31.91 9.33
N LEU A 61 -46.81 33.05 9.99
CA LEU A 61 -46.74 33.37 11.42
C LEU A 61 -47.96 33.04 12.30
N ALA A 62 -47.69 32.82 13.60
CA ALA A 62 -48.66 33.02 14.68
C ALA A 62 -48.12 34.00 15.76
N GLY A 63 -48.59 35.25 15.69
CA GLY A 63 -49.08 36.07 16.81
C GLY A 63 -48.14 36.64 17.88
N SER A 64 -47.92 37.97 17.85
CA SER A 64 -48.08 38.87 19.01
C SER A 64 -48.09 40.35 18.58
N GLY A 65 -48.99 41.13 19.19
CA GLY A 65 -49.49 42.44 18.73
C GLY A 65 -48.50 43.60 18.56
N LEU A 66 -48.85 44.56 17.71
CA LEU A 66 -49.20 45.94 18.07
C LEU A 66 -49.70 46.72 16.85
N THR A 67 -50.73 47.52 17.06
CA THR A 67 -51.37 48.46 16.12
C THR A 67 -50.49 49.69 15.82
N THR A 68 -50.41 50.18 14.57
CA THR A 68 -50.93 51.51 14.13
C THR A 68 -50.53 51.89 12.71
N GLU A 69 -51.40 52.71 12.12
CA GLU A 69 -51.45 53.29 10.77
C GLU A 69 -50.25 54.15 10.29
N LYS A 70 -50.17 54.23 8.94
CA LYS A 70 -49.99 55.43 8.06
C LYS A 70 -48.64 55.75 7.40
N LYS A 71 -48.77 55.87 6.06
CA LYS A 71 -48.15 56.81 5.09
C LYS A 71 -46.76 56.50 4.49
N SER A 72 -46.78 56.17 3.20
CA SER A 72 -45.79 56.59 2.18
C SER A 72 -46.04 58.06 1.78
N PRO A 73 -45.15 58.82 1.05
CA PRO A 73 -44.20 58.31 0.05
C PRO A 73 -42.81 59.01 -0.09
N ALA A 74 -41.97 58.36 -0.93
CA ALA A 74 -41.04 58.89 -1.95
C ALA A 74 -39.52 59.13 -1.68
N ARG A 75 -38.75 58.29 -2.41
CA ARG A 75 -37.47 58.48 -3.15
C ARG A 75 -36.16 58.86 -2.43
N GLY A 76 -35.24 57.88 -2.41
CA GLY A 76 -33.80 58.03 -2.30
C GLY A 76 -33.10 56.67 -2.40
N ALA A 77 -32.02 56.57 -3.18
CA ALA A 77 -31.36 55.32 -3.56
C ALA A 77 -30.76 54.52 -2.38
N GLY A 78 -30.86 53.20 -2.46
CA GLY A 78 -30.18 52.25 -1.58
C GLY A 78 -30.70 50.84 -1.82
N LYS A 79 -30.01 50.08 -2.68
CA LYS A 79 -30.29 48.67 -2.97
C LYS A 79 -30.10 47.91 -1.65
N VAL A 80 -31.18 47.54 -0.97
CA VAL A 80 -31.11 46.67 0.20
C VAL A 80 -30.66 45.30 -0.29
N GLN A 81 -29.40 45.00 0.00
CA GLN A 81 -28.83 43.68 -0.17
C GLN A 81 -29.53 42.76 0.82
N CYS A 82 -30.50 41.96 0.34
CA CYS A 82 -30.91 40.78 1.09
C CYS A 82 -29.68 39.88 1.15
N GLY A 83 -29.06 39.81 2.32
CA GLY A 83 -28.04 38.82 2.59
C GLY A 83 -28.67 37.45 2.39
N GLY A 84 -28.26 36.76 1.33
CA GLY A 84 -28.44 35.32 1.25
C GLY A 84 -27.64 34.75 2.41
N GLU A 85 -28.32 34.33 3.47
CA GLU A 85 -27.74 33.35 4.36
C GLU A 85 -27.57 32.09 3.52
N ASP A 86 -26.35 31.85 3.05
CA ASP A 86 -25.94 30.56 2.54
C ASP A 86 -26.18 29.55 3.66
N TYR A 87 -27.29 28.82 3.59
CA TYR A 87 -27.51 27.66 4.43
C TYR A 87 -26.39 26.67 4.14
N ARG A 88 -25.35 26.66 4.97
CA ARG A 88 -24.34 25.60 4.96
C ARG A 88 -25.07 24.32 5.35
N GLU A 89 -25.25 23.43 4.39
CA GLU A 89 -25.61 22.04 4.65
C GLU A 89 -24.66 21.50 5.74
N GLY A 90 -25.23 21.03 6.84
CA GLY A 90 -24.47 20.46 7.96
C GLY A 90 -23.69 19.21 7.52
N PRO A 91 -22.73 18.75 8.35
CA PRO A 91 -21.92 17.60 7.99
C PRO A 91 -22.80 16.37 7.75
N CYS A 92 -22.75 15.85 6.53
CA CYS A 92 -23.55 14.72 6.09
C CYS A 92 -22.78 13.41 6.37
N GLY A 93 -23.48 12.42 6.92
CA GLY A 93 -22.88 11.17 7.41
C GLY A 93 -23.91 10.04 7.50
N TRP A 94 -23.47 8.85 7.90
CA TRP A 94 -24.37 7.70 8.05
C TRP A 94 -24.94 7.68 9.47
N GLY A 95 -26.23 8.01 9.60
CA GLY A 95 -26.84 8.17 10.92
C GLY A 95 -26.20 9.34 11.68
N GLY A 96 -25.62 9.07 12.87
CA GLY A 96 -24.89 10.06 13.67
C GLY A 96 -23.38 10.12 13.42
N PHE A 97 -22.84 9.32 12.48
CA PHE A 97 -21.41 9.24 12.21
C PHE A 97 -21.01 10.16 11.05
N THR A 98 -20.34 11.26 11.36
CA THR A 98 -19.94 12.32 10.41
C THR A 98 -18.41 12.51 10.40
N PRO A 99 -17.64 11.59 9.81
CA PRO A 99 -16.18 11.69 9.78
C PRO A 99 -15.73 12.92 8.98
N GLN A 100 -14.93 13.78 9.60
CA GLN A 100 -14.47 15.05 9.01
C GLN A 100 -13.62 14.85 7.74
N CYS A 101 -12.94 13.71 7.61
CA CYS A 101 -12.10 13.39 6.45
C CYS A 101 -12.90 13.13 5.15
N LEU A 102 -14.18 12.78 5.25
CA LEU A 102 -15.03 12.48 4.08
C LEU A 102 -15.90 13.65 3.64
N GLN A 103 -16.04 14.69 4.47
CA GLN A 103 -16.81 15.90 4.14
C GLN A 103 -16.32 16.60 2.86
N PRO A 104 -15.01 16.65 2.52
CA PRO A 104 -14.55 17.26 1.27
C PRO A 104 -15.02 16.53 0.00
N TRP A 105 -15.31 15.23 0.10
CA TRP A 105 -15.79 14.38 -0.99
C TRP A 105 -17.31 14.25 -1.00
N ASN A 106 -17.98 14.71 0.05
CA ASN A 106 -19.43 14.65 0.20
C ASN A 106 -20.10 15.88 -0.42
N ASN A 107 -19.76 16.16 -1.67
CA ASN A 107 -20.38 17.22 -2.47
C ASN A 107 -20.90 16.62 -3.79
N PRO A 108 -21.75 17.35 -4.54
CA PRO A 108 -22.31 16.85 -5.80
C PRO A 108 -21.23 16.40 -6.80
N LYS A 109 -20.05 17.05 -6.80
CA LYS A 109 -18.91 16.69 -7.66
C LYS A 109 -18.29 15.34 -7.27
N GLY A 110 -18.10 15.10 -5.97
CA GLY A 110 -17.58 13.83 -5.44
C GLY A 110 -18.56 12.68 -5.68
N TYR A 111 -19.86 12.93 -5.49
CA TYR A 111 -20.91 11.98 -5.87
C TYR A 111 -20.89 11.67 -7.36
N LEU A 112 -20.79 12.67 -8.23
CA LEU A 112 -20.67 12.48 -9.68
C LEU A 112 -19.42 11.69 -10.08
N VAL A 113 -18.28 11.92 -9.42
CA VAL A 113 -17.05 11.13 -9.62
C VAL A 113 -17.28 9.67 -9.24
N VAL A 114 -17.90 9.41 -8.09
CA VAL A 114 -18.22 8.04 -7.66
C VAL A 114 -19.19 7.36 -8.61
N TYR A 115 -20.26 8.04 -9.03
CA TYR A 115 -21.22 7.50 -10.01
C TYR A 115 -20.60 7.29 -11.40
N SER A 116 -19.69 8.16 -11.85
CA SER A 116 -18.96 7.97 -13.11
C SER A 116 -18.05 6.74 -13.06
N LEU A 117 -17.38 6.50 -11.92
CA LEU A 117 -16.58 5.30 -11.70
C LEU A 117 -17.44 4.03 -11.68
N LEU A 118 -18.63 4.09 -11.07
CA LEU A 118 -19.60 2.97 -11.07
C LEU A 118 -20.16 2.68 -12.46
N ALA A 119 -20.47 3.72 -13.25
CA ALA A 119 -20.95 3.56 -14.62
C ALA A 119 -19.89 2.92 -15.55
N ILE A 120 -18.61 3.28 -15.36
CA ILE A 120 -17.49 2.62 -16.05
C ILE A 120 -17.42 1.13 -15.68
N MET A 121 -17.66 0.78 -14.41
CA MET A 121 -17.68 -0.63 -13.97
C MET A 121 -18.84 -1.41 -14.61
N GLN A 122 -20.03 -0.84 -14.70
CA GLN A 122 -21.22 -1.48 -15.30
C GLN A 122 -21.06 -1.75 -16.81
N GLY A 123 -20.48 -0.81 -17.56
CA GLY A 123 -20.18 -1.02 -18.99
C GLY A 123 -19.16 -2.15 -19.25
N THR A 124 -18.40 -2.55 -18.23
CA THR A 124 -17.40 -3.61 -18.35
C THR A 124 -18.03 -5.01 -18.35
N GLU A 125 -19.22 -5.20 -17.76
CA GLU A 125 -19.87 -6.51 -17.65
C GLU A 125 -20.32 -7.05 -19.03
N GLN A 126 -20.89 -6.18 -19.87
CA GLN A 126 -21.31 -6.53 -21.23
C GLN A 126 -20.13 -6.85 -22.16
N ILE A 127 -18.96 -6.21 -21.95
CA ILE A 127 -17.74 -6.48 -22.72
C ILE A 127 -17.05 -7.79 -22.25
N GLN A 128 -17.29 -8.20 -21.00
CA GLN A 128 -16.70 -9.41 -20.43
C GLN A 128 -17.38 -10.69 -20.91
N SER A 129 -18.68 -10.67 -21.22
CA SER A 129 -19.43 -11.83 -21.73
C SER A 129 -19.03 -12.23 -23.16
N GLU A 130 -18.51 -11.29 -23.95
CA GLU A 130 -17.97 -11.57 -25.31
C GLU A 130 -16.52 -12.12 -25.29
N ARG A 131 -15.81 -12.05 -24.16
CA ARG A 131 -14.39 -12.44 -24.11
C ARG A 131 -14.26 -13.96 -23.95
N ILE A 132 -13.62 -14.60 -24.94
CA ILE A 132 -13.27 -16.03 -24.89
C ILE A 132 -12.55 -16.34 -23.57
N SER A 133 -13.10 -17.28 -22.79
CA SER A 133 -12.51 -17.72 -21.52
C SER A 133 -11.08 -18.19 -21.76
N GLN A 134 -10.15 -17.76 -20.90
CA GLN A 134 -8.75 -18.23 -20.90
C GLN A 134 -8.49 -19.13 -19.68
N ALA A 135 -9.56 -19.69 -19.09
CA ALA A 135 -9.48 -20.50 -17.90
C ALA A 135 -8.58 -21.72 -18.13
N HIS A 136 -7.84 -22.12 -17.10
CA HIS A 136 -6.99 -23.29 -17.18
C HIS A 136 -7.83 -24.56 -17.36
N ASN A 137 -7.56 -25.31 -18.43
CA ASN A 137 -8.32 -26.52 -18.73
C ASN A 137 -7.89 -27.70 -17.82
N ASN A 138 -8.57 -27.84 -16.69
CA ASN A 138 -8.37 -28.93 -15.71
C ASN A 138 -9.70 -29.63 -15.32
N GLY A 139 -10.78 -29.45 -16.09
CA GLY A 139 -12.10 -30.00 -15.78
C GLY A 139 -12.77 -29.44 -14.51
N GLY A 140 -12.18 -28.43 -13.85
CA GLY A 140 -12.76 -27.80 -12.66
C GLY A 140 -14.03 -27.00 -12.97
N GLU A 141 -14.13 -26.42 -14.16
CA GLU A 141 -15.29 -25.62 -14.60
C GLU A 141 -16.56 -26.48 -14.68
N SER A 142 -16.47 -27.70 -15.23
CA SER A 142 -17.60 -28.64 -15.29
C SER A 142 -18.05 -29.11 -13.91
N ILE A 143 -17.13 -29.31 -12.96
CA ILE A 143 -17.46 -29.69 -11.57
C ILE A 143 -18.20 -28.56 -10.84
N VAL A 144 -17.80 -27.31 -11.10
CA VAL A 144 -18.40 -26.12 -10.47
C VAL A 144 -19.82 -25.88 -10.97
N GLU A 145 -20.04 -26.05 -12.27
CA GLU A 145 -21.39 -25.98 -12.84
C GLU A 145 -22.26 -27.17 -12.41
N LEU A 146 -21.72 -28.39 -12.43
CA LEU A 146 -22.45 -29.60 -12.09
C LEU A 146 -22.89 -29.66 -10.61
N LYS A 147 -22.12 -29.07 -9.69
CA LYS A 147 -22.46 -29.02 -8.26
C LYS A 147 -23.11 -27.72 -7.78
N ASN A 148 -23.34 -26.72 -8.63
CA ASN A 148 -23.85 -25.40 -8.22
C ASN A 148 -23.10 -24.81 -7.00
N LEU A 149 -21.76 -24.98 -6.96
CA LEU A 149 -20.93 -24.58 -5.83
C LEU A 149 -20.96 -23.05 -5.65
N GLY A 150 -21.13 -22.57 -4.41
CA GLY A 150 -21.08 -21.15 -4.06
C GLY A 150 -22.39 -20.55 -3.54
N LYS A 151 -23.43 -21.37 -3.32
CA LYS A 151 -24.71 -20.91 -2.73
C LYS A 151 -24.73 -21.00 -1.20
N SER A 152 -23.87 -21.81 -0.58
CA SER A 152 -23.82 -21.98 0.88
C SER A 152 -22.39 -21.87 1.44
N PHE A 153 -22.25 -21.39 2.68
CA PHE A 153 -20.97 -21.39 3.41
C PHE A 153 -20.42 -22.81 3.61
N LYS A 154 -21.27 -23.85 3.57
CA LYS A 154 -20.83 -25.26 3.64
C LYS A 154 -20.05 -25.70 2.39
N ASP A 155 -20.20 -24.97 1.28
CA ASP A 155 -19.47 -25.23 0.04
C ASP A 155 -18.07 -24.62 0.04
N PHE A 156 -17.76 -23.75 1.01
CA PHE A 156 -16.48 -23.06 1.14
C PHE A 156 -15.26 -23.99 1.16
N PRO A 157 -15.14 -25.01 2.05
CA PRO A 157 -13.95 -25.85 2.11
C PRO A 157 -13.73 -26.65 0.82
N MET A 158 -14.81 -27.12 0.19
CA MET A 158 -14.73 -27.84 -1.08
C MET A 158 -14.29 -26.90 -2.22
N SER A 159 -14.83 -25.69 -2.25
CA SER A 159 -14.47 -24.65 -3.23
C SER A 159 -13.01 -24.25 -3.07
N LEU A 160 -12.54 -24.06 -1.83
CA LEU A 160 -11.15 -23.78 -1.51
C LEU A 160 -10.23 -24.90 -2.01
N LEU A 161 -10.57 -26.16 -1.72
CA LEU A 161 -9.77 -27.31 -2.15
C LEU A 161 -9.69 -27.41 -3.67
N LEU A 162 -10.80 -27.14 -4.37
CA LEU A 162 -10.85 -27.16 -5.83
C LEU A 162 -9.96 -26.06 -6.44
N MET A 163 -9.93 -24.87 -5.82
CA MET A 163 -8.99 -23.81 -6.20
C MET A 163 -7.54 -24.16 -5.92
N VAL A 164 -7.23 -24.69 -4.73
CA VAL A 164 -5.86 -25.09 -4.36
C VAL A 164 -5.36 -26.24 -5.25
N LYS A 165 -6.25 -27.08 -5.76
CA LYS A 165 -5.91 -28.08 -6.77
C LYS A 165 -5.63 -27.51 -8.17
N ASN A 166 -5.88 -26.23 -8.44
CA ASN A 166 -5.47 -25.60 -9.68
C ASN A 166 -3.96 -25.27 -9.63
N PRO A 167 -3.12 -26.02 -10.34
CA PRO A 167 -1.66 -25.87 -10.22
C PRO A 167 -1.16 -24.53 -10.78
N VAL A 168 -1.84 -23.95 -11.77
CA VAL A 168 -1.49 -22.63 -12.33
C VAL A 168 -1.76 -21.54 -11.31
N LEU A 169 -2.94 -21.58 -10.67
CA LEU A 169 -3.31 -20.62 -9.63
C LEU A 169 -2.32 -20.66 -8.47
N ILE A 170 -1.99 -21.85 -7.94
CA ILE A 170 -1.06 -21.99 -6.83
C ILE A 170 0.34 -21.51 -7.22
N SER A 171 0.82 -21.86 -8.41
CA SER A 171 2.14 -21.40 -8.88
C SER A 171 2.22 -19.88 -8.98
N LEU A 172 1.22 -19.22 -9.58
CA LEU A 172 1.16 -17.76 -9.66
C LEU A 172 0.98 -17.09 -8.28
N THR A 173 0.27 -17.75 -7.37
CA THR A 173 0.10 -17.27 -5.99
C THR A 173 1.40 -17.38 -5.21
N LEU A 174 2.15 -18.48 -5.32
CA LEU A 174 3.45 -18.66 -4.68
C LEU A 174 4.51 -17.68 -5.23
N ALA A 175 4.46 -17.38 -6.53
CA ALA A 175 5.26 -16.30 -7.11
C ALA A 175 4.93 -14.94 -6.45
N SER A 176 3.63 -14.65 -6.27
CA SER A 176 3.18 -13.45 -5.56
C SER A 176 3.58 -13.44 -4.08
N CYS A 177 3.61 -14.60 -3.40
CA CYS A 177 4.06 -14.72 -2.01
C CYS A 177 5.53 -14.35 -1.89
N SER A 178 6.37 -14.83 -2.81
CA SER A 178 7.79 -14.48 -2.85
C SER A 178 8.03 -12.99 -3.12
N ASP A 179 7.29 -12.38 -4.05
CA ASP A 179 7.38 -10.93 -4.25
C ASP A 179 6.87 -10.13 -3.04
N GLY A 180 5.81 -10.60 -2.38
CA GLY A 180 5.31 -10.04 -1.13
C GLY A 180 6.31 -10.13 0.02
N PHE A 181 7.05 -11.24 0.11
CA PHE A 181 8.14 -11.45 1.07
C PHE A 181 9.22 -10.38 0.93
N ILE A 182 9.74 -10.18 -0.28
CA ILE A 182 10.76 -9.16 -0.59
C ILE A 182 10.23 -7.76 -0.30
N THR A 183 9.04 -7.45 -0.81
CA THR A 183 8.46 -6.11 -0.73
C THR A 183 8.27 -5.67 0.71
N THR A 184 7.75 -6.57 1.56
CA THR A 184 7.54 -6.27 2.99
C THR A 184 8.84 -6.24 3.78
N GLY A 185 9.79 -7.13 3.48
CA GLY A 185 11.13 -7.09 4.08
C GLY A 185 11.84 -5.75 3.84
N PHE A 186 11.89 -5.29 2.59
CA PHE A 186 12.46 -3.97 2.27
C PHE A 186 11.63 -2.82 2.81
N ALA A 187 10.31 -2.87 2.75
CA ALA A 187 9.47 -1.80 3.30
C ALA A 187 9.78 -1.53 4.78
N THR A 188 10.12 -2.57 5.56
CA THR A 188 10.47 -2.42 6.97
C THR A 188 11.94 -2.04 7.20
N PHE A 189 12.88 -2.66 6.49
CA PHE A 189 14.32 -2.56 6.83
C PHE A 189 15.15 -1.70 5.86
N LEU A 190 14.60 -1.24 4.74
CA LEU A 190 15.32 -0.37 3.81
C LEU A 190 15.82 0.93 4.46
N PRO A 191 15.04 1.64 5.30
CA PRO A 191 15.54 2.83 6.00
C PRO A 191 16.74 2.50 6.88
N LYS A 192 16.71 1.36 7.58
CA LYS A 192 17.80 0.93 8.46
C LYS A 192 19.05 0.56 7.67
N PHE A 193 18.87 -0.08 6.51
CA PHE A 193 19.96 -0.33 5.56
C PHE A 193 20.62 0.97 5.11
N ILE A 194 19.83 1.96 4.66
CA ILE A 194 20.36 3.27 4.21
C ILE A 194 21.08 4.00 5.36
N GLU A 195 20.49 4.01 6.55
CA GLU A 195 21.03 4.66 7.76
C GLU A 195 22.42 4.11 8.15
N ASN A 196 22.60 2.79 8.06
CA ASN A 196 23.87 2.15 8.39
C ASN A 196 24.88 2.24 7.26
N GLN A 197 24.42 2.06 6.02
CA GLN A 197 25.32 1.94 4.88
C GLN A 197 25.90 3.28 4.43
N PHE A 198 25.14 4.37 4.63
CA PHE A 198 25.53 5.72 4.21
C PHE A 198 25.68 6.69 5.39
N SER A 199 25.64 6.20 6.62
CA SER A 199 25.79 6.99 7.85
C SER A 199 24.82 8.19 7.94
N LEU A 200 23.64 8.05 7.36
CA LEU A 200 22.58 9.09 7.35
C LEU A 200 21.72 9.01 8.63
N THR A 201 20.98 10.07 8.93
CA THR A 201 20.03 10.07 10.05
C THR A 201 18.85 9.14 9.75
N SER A 202 18.25 8.56 10.79
CA SER A 202 17.11 7.64 10.65
C SER A 202 15.92 8.30 9.94
N SER A 203 15.64 9.58 10.23
CA SER A 203 14.55 10.33 9.60
C SER A 203 14.78 10.55 8.11
N PHE A 204 15.98 10.99 7.72
CA PHE A 204 16.31 11.23 6.33
C PHE A 204 16.35 9.92 5.53
N SER A 205 16.85 8.84 6.13
CA SER A 205 16.87 7.50 5.53
C SER A 205 15.46 6.95 5.29
N ALA A 206 14.52 7.20 6.22
CA ALA A 206 13.12 6.82 6.05
C ALA A 206 12.44 7.61 4.92
N VAL A 207 12.70 8.91 4.83
CA VAL A 207 12.19 9.76 3.74
C VAL A 207 12.73 9.28 2.38
N LEU A 208 14.01 8.96 2.28
CA LEU A 208 14.60 8.42 1.05
C LEU A 208 14.01 7.04 0.71
N GLY A 209 13.93 6.13 1.68
CA GLY A 209 13.37 4.80 1.48
C GLY A 209 11.92 4.84 1.00
N GLY A 210 11.06 5.60 1.68
CA GLY A 210 9.66 5.78 1.27
C GLY A 210 9.50 6.54 -0.05
N GLY A 211 10.32 7.58 -0.25
CA GLY A 211 10.32 8.41 -1.45
C GLY A 211 10.77 7.67 -2.71
N VAL A 212 11.58 6.63 -2.59
CA VAL A 212 11.94 5.75 -3.72
C VAL A 212 10.94 4.61 -3.89
N LEU A 213 10.57 3.92 -2.80
CA LEU A 213 9.76 2.71 -2.86
C LEU A 213 8.34 2.98 -3.39
N ILE A 214 7.66 4.01 -2.88
CA ILE A 214 6.24 4.26 -3.19
C ILE A 214 6.05 4.69 -4.66
N PRO A 215 6.77 5.70 -5.18
CA PRO A 215 6.62 6.09 -6.57
C PRO A 215 7.06 4.99 -7.55
N ALA A 216 8.14 4.26 -7.25
CA ALA A 216 8.59 3.14 -8.07
C ALA A 216 7.52 2.04 -8.17
N ALA A 217 6.88 1.71 -7.05
CA ALA A 217 5.79 0.73 -7.03
C ALA A 217 4.60 1.18 -7.87
N ALA A 218 4.18 2.45 -7.75
CA ALA A 218 3.08 3.01 -8.53
C ALA A 218 3.38 3.00 -10.04
N VAL A 219 4.56 3.47 -10.43
CA VAL A 219 5.03 3.48 -11.83
C VAL A 219 5.06 2.05 -12.39
N GLY A 220 5.63 1.10 -11.64
CA GLY A 220 5.69 -0.30 -12.06
C GLY A 220 4.30 -0.92 -12.24
N GLN A 221 3.39 -0.77 -11.28
CA GLN A 221 2.05 -1.35 -11.37
C GLN A 221 1.25 -0.81 -12.56
N VAL A 222 1.31 0.51 -12.81
CA VAL A 222 0.66 1.15 -13.95
C VAL A 222 1.28 0.67 -15.25
N LEU A 223 2.61 0.64 -15.35
CA LEU A 223 3.33 0.18 -16.54
C LEU A 223 2.96 -1.28 -16.88
N GLY A 224 2.92 -2.17 -15.89
CA GLY A 224 2.51 -3.57 -16.07
C GLY A 224 1.08 -3.70 -16.61
N GLY A 225 0.13 -2.90 -16.09
CA GLY A 225 -1.25 -2.88 -16.58
C GLY A 225 -1.39 -2.30 -18.00
N VAL A 226 -0.66 -1.22 -18.29
CA VAL A 226 -0.64 -0.58 -19.62
C VAL A 226 -0.05 -1.52 -20.67
N ILE A 227 1.05 -2.22 -20.38
CA ILE A 227 1.66 -3.17 -21.31
C ILE A 227 0.68 -4.30 -21.64
N VAL A 228 0.07 -4.92 -20.63
CA VAL A 228 -0.89 -6.02 -20.82
C VAL A 228 -2.11 -5.56 -21.63
N SER A 229 -2.62 -4.36 -21.39
CA SER A 229 -3.79 -3.82 -22.10
C SER A 229 -3.48 -3.36 -23.53
N ARG A 230 -2.38 -2.63 -23.74
CA ARG A 230 -1.97 -2.12 -25.06
C ARG A 230 -1.59 -3.22 -26.03
N PHE A 231 -0.82 -4.21 -25.59
CA PHE A 231 -0.41 -5.33 -26.45
C PHE A 231 -1.42 -6.47 -26.49
N LYS A 232 -2.58 -6.32 -25.83
CA LYS A 232 -3.64 -7.35 -25.76
C LYS A 232 -3.10 -8.75 -25.46
N LEU A 233 -2.16 -8.84 -24.51
CA LEU A 233 -1.45 -10.09 -24.23
C LEU A 233 -2.42 -11.17 -23.72
N GLU A 234 -2.32 -12.38 -24.25
CA GLU A 234 -3.05 -13.57 -23.75
C GLU A 234 -2.44 -14.10 -22.45
N CYS A 235 -3.17 -14.91 -21.67
CA CYS A 235 -2.69 -15.44 -20.37
C CYS A 235 -1.28 -16.06 -20.45
N LYS A 236 -0.98 -16.88 -21.47
CA LYS A 236 0.36 -17.46 -21.68
C LYS A 236 1.44 -16.38 -21.90
N ASN A 237 1.12 -15.34 -22.67
CA ASN A 237 2.04 -14.23 -22.96
C ASN A 237 2.20 -13.29 -21.76
N ILE A 238 1.16 -13.14 -20.93
CA ILE A 238 1.22 -12.43 -19.65
C ILE A 238 2.22 -13.12 -18.71
N ILE A 239 2.13 -14.44 -18.56
CA ILE A 239 3.07 -15.20 -17.71
C ILE A 239 4.50 -15.08 -18.23
N LYS A 240 4.72 -15.18 -19.56
CA LYS A 240 6.03 -14.94 -20.18
C LYS A 240 6.57 -13.54 -19.92
N PHE A 241 5.72 -12.52 -20.01
CA PHE A 241 6.10 -11.13 -19.72
C PHE A 241 6.50 -10.95 -18.24
N SER A 242 5.72 -11.49 -17.30
CA SER A 242 6.07 -11.48 -15.87
C SER A 242 7.40 -12.16 -15.58
N LEU A 243 7.69 -13.27 -16.28
CA LEU A 243 8.96 -13.99 -16.18
C LEU A 243 10.13 -13.10 -16.63
N ILE A 244 10.03 -12.47 -17.81
CA ILE A 244 11.07 -11.57 -18.33
C ILE A 244 11.28 -10.39 -17.38
N SER A 245 10.21 -9.76 -16.90
CA SER A 245 10.28 -8.66 -15.94
C SER A 245 10.96 -9.07 -14.62
N SER A 246 10.73 -10.31 -14.16
CA SER A 246 11.38 -10.86 -12.96
C SER A 246 12.88 -11.09 -13.17
N ILE A 247 13.28 -11.57 -14.35
CA ILE A 247 14.71 -11.73 -14.73
C ILE A 247 15.42 -10.37 -14.78
N ILE A 248 14.77 -9.36 -15.37
CA ILE A 248 15.29 -7.98 -15.40
C ILE A 248 15.45 -7.44 -13.97
N SER A 249 14.48 -7.70 -13.09
CA SER A 249 14.56 -7.30 -11.69
C SER A 249 15.78 -7.92 -10.98
N VAL A 250 16.04 -9.22 -11.19
CA VAL A 250 17.25 -9.88 -10.64
C VAL A 250 18.52 -9.25 -11.19
N ALA A 251 18.60 -9.03 -12.50
CA ALA A 251 19.77 -8.43 -13.13
C ALA A 251 20.09 -7.02 -12.57
N LEU A 252 19.06 -6.21 -12.33
CA LEU A 252 19.20 -4.89 -11.71
C LEU A 252 19.68 -5.00 -10.24
N THR A 253 19.19 -5.99 -9.49
CA THR A 253 19.64 -6.20 -8.10
C THR A 253 21.09 -6.68 -7.99
N THR A 254 21.65 -7.33 -9.02
CA THR A 254 23.05 -7.77 -9.04
C THR A 254 24.03 -6.59 -8.95
N VAL A 255 23.64 -5.39 -9.41
CA VAL A 255 24.48 -4.18 -9.33
C VAL A 255 24.88 -3.85 -7.88
N PHE A 256 24.03 -4.20 -6.92
CA PHE A 256 24.32 -3.98 -5.50
C PHE A 256 25.47 -4.84 -4.96
N ILE A 257 25.83 -5.93 -5.65
CA ILE A 257 27.02 -6.73 -5.30
C ILE A 257 28.30 -5.90 -5.53
N PHE A 258 28.28 -4.95 -6.46
CA PHE A 258 29.44 -4.10 -6.75
C PHE A 258 29.37 -2.77 -6.00
N ALA A 259 28.17 -2.23 -5.78
CA ALA A 259 27.93 -1.02 -5.00
C ALA A 259 27.87 -1.29 -3.48
N ARG A 260 28.94 -1.86 -2.92
CA ARG A 260 29.11 -2.09 -1.46
C ARG A 260 29.93 -0.96 -0.86
N CYS A 261 29.56 -0.50 0.34
CA CYS A 261 30.47 0.31 1.17
C CYS A 261 30.90 -0.44 2.43
N GLY A 262 32.14 -0.18 2.86
CA GLY A 262 32.66 -0.66 4.12
C GLY A 262 32.05 0.04 5.33
N ASN A 263 32.51 -0.34 6.52
CA ASN A 263 32.29 0.43 7.73
C ASN A 263 33.35 1.53 7.83
N ASP A 264 32.93 2.76 8.16
CA ASP A 264 33.85 3.83 8.54
C ASP A 264 34.57 3.46 9.86
N PRO A 265 35.78 4.01 10.13
CA PRO A 265 36.54 3.66 11.32
C PRO A 265 35.78 4.05 12.59
N PHE A 266 35.62 3.08 13.49
CA PHE A 266 34.93 3.22 14.77
C PHE A 266 35.90 2.78 15.87
N ALA A 267 36.31 3.72 16.72
CA ALA A 267 37.17 3.49 17.87
C ALA A 267 36.62 2.40 18.81
N GLY A 268 37.44 1.41 19.13
CA GLY A 268 37.09 0.26 19.97
C GLY A 268 36.31 -0.85 19.26
N VAL A 269 35.91 -0.65 18.00
CA VAL A 269 35.09 -1.62 17.24
C VAL A 269 35.75 -2.05 15.94
N SER A 270 36.13 -1.11 15.08
CA SER A 270 36.83 -1.37 13.80
C SER A 270 38.20 -0.67 13.73
N ALA A 271 38.49 0.28 14.61
CA ALA A 271 39.76 0.99 14.73
C ALA A 271 40.19 1.10 16.20
N LEU A 272 41.50 1.27 16.44
CA LEU A 272 42.05 1.53 17.78
C LEU A 272 41.94 3.02 18.14
N TYR A 273 41.98 3.33 19.44
CA TYR A 273 41.98 4.71 19.95
C TYR A 273 43.36 5.34 19.76
N ASN A 274 43.61 5.94 18.59
CA ASN A 274 44.91 6.53 18.23
C ASN A 274 46.10 5.58 18.53
N GLY A 275 45.96 4.29 18.17
CA GLY A 275 46.96 3.24 18.42
C GLY A 275 46.93 2.61 19.83
N THR A 276 46.02 3.03 20.71
CA THR A 276 45.83 2.48 22.06
C THR A 276 44.52 1.69 22.19
N GLY A 277 44.41 0.88 23.25
CA GLY A 277 43.25 0.03 23.52
C GLY A 277 43.26 -1.29 22.75
N LYS A 278 42.10 -1.96 22.71
CA LYS A 278 41.89 -3.24 22.02
C LYS A 278 40.62 -3.20 21.19
N ILE A 279 40.60 -3.93 20.07
CA ILE A 279 39.40 -4.09 19.25
C ILE A 279 38.40 -4.99 19.99
N GLY A 280 37.14 -4.55 20.10
CA GLY A 280 36.08 -5.21 20.85
C GLY A 280 35.81 -4.61 22.24
N GLU A 281 36.68 -3.72 22.70
CA GLU A 281 36.56 -2.99 23.97
C GLU A 281 36.39 -1.48 23.67
N LEU A 282 35.38 -0.85 24.27
CA LEU A 282 35.14 0.60 24.15
C LEU A 282 35.99 1.40 25.16
N ASP A 283 36.48 0.74 26.22
CA ASP A 283 37.33 1.35 27.22
C ASP A 283 38.79 1.36 26.73
N ALA A 284 39.43 2.52 26.87
CA ALA A 284 40.80 2.76 26.47
C ALA A 284 41.49 3.66 27.50
N PRO A 285 42.84 3.68 27.56
CA PRO A 285 43.56 4.52 28.51
C PRO A 285 43.23 6.02 28.41
N CYS A 286 42.78 6.49 27.24
CA CYS A 286 42.41 7.88 27.03
C CYS A 286 41.05 8.27 27.63
N ASN A 287 40.09 7.33 27.73
CA ASN A 287 38.74 7.58 28.26
C ASN A 287 38.50 6.99 29.66
N SER A 288 39.52 6.36 30.26
CA SER A 288 39.43 5.74 31.58
C SER A 288 39.04 6.72 32.69
N ASN A 289 39.34 8.00 32.52
CA ASN A 289 39.04 9.04 33.51
C ASN A 289 37.57 9.52 33.45
N CYS A 290 36.78 9.08 32.46
CA CYS A 290 35.45 9.62 32.21
C CYS A 290 34.30 8.75 32.75
N SER A 291 34.56 7.56 33.30
CA SER A 291 33.53 6.64 33.87
C SER A 291 32.30 6.48 32.97
N CYS A 292 32.53 6.14 31.70
CA CYS A 292 31.49 6.21 30.67
C CYS A 292 30.38 5.17 30.83
N ALA A 293 29.13 5.60 30.70
CA ALA A 293 27.99 4.71 30.65
C ALA A 293 27.85 4.07 29.26
N ARG A 294 27.77 2.73 29.21
CA ARG A 294 27.50 1.98 27.97
C ARG A 294 26.02 1.94 27.58
N SER A 295 25.12 2.33 28.48
CA SER A 295 23.67 2.30 28.29
C SER A 295 23.14 3.32 27.28
N PHE A 296 23.91 4.37 26.96
CA PHE A 296 23.47 5.46 26.07
C PHE A 296 24.39 5.62 24.86
N TYR A 297 23.90 5.19 23.69
CA TYR A 297 24.58 5.37 22.41
C TYR A 297 24.24 6.73 21.80
N ASP A 298 25.23 7.63 21.79
CA ASP A 298 25.13 8.99 21.24
C ASP A 298 26.38 9.27 20.40
N PRO A 299 26.48 8.69 19.19
CA PRO A 299 27.71 8.67 18.43
C PRO A 299 28.19 10.08 18.09
N VAL A 300 29.50 10.28 18.15
CA VAL A 300 30.16 11.52 17.74
C VAL A 300 31.25 11.23 16.72
N CYS A 301 31.42 12.16 15.78
CA CYS A 301 32.51 12.12 14.81
C CYS A 301 33.64 13.03 15.27
N GLY A 302 34.84 12.46 15.45
CA GLY A 302 36.04 13.23 15.78
C GLY A 302 36.58 14.00 14.58
N SER A 303 37.39 15.03 14.86
CA SER A 303 38.13 15.77 13.83
C SER A 303 39.16 14.90 13.08
N ASP A 304 39.51 13.74 13.62
CA ASP A 304 40.33 12.69 13.02
C ASP A 304 39.58 11.80 12.01
N GLY A 305 38.26 12.02 11.83
CA GLY A 305 37.42 11.21 10.97
C GLY A 305 37.06 9.84 11.54
N VAL A 306 37.30 9.60 12.84
CA VAL A 306 36.94 8.37 13.54
C VAL A 306 35.63 8.56 14.31
N GLN A 307 34.76 7.56 14.25
CA GLN A 307 33.52 7.53 15.01
C GLN A 307 33.77 6.99 16.42
N TYR A 308 33.17 7.64 17.42
CA TYR A 308 33.23 7.24 18.82
C TYR A 308 31.81 6.95 19.35
N PHE A 309 31.70 6.02 20.31
CA PHE A 309 30.41 5.57 20.86
C PHE A 309 29.61 6.72 21.51
N SER A 310 30.31 7.62 22.20
CA SER A 310 29.78 8.87 22.70
C SER A 310 30.89 9.90 22.92
N GLY A 311 30.52 11.15 23.23
CA GLY A 311 31.49 12.17 23.63
C GLY A 311 32.32 11.79 24.86
N CYS A 312 31.77 10.96 25.76
CA CYS A 312 32.50 10.41 26.90
C CYS A 312 33.58 9.41 26.46
N TYR A 313 33.23 8.48 25.57
CA TYR A 313 34.20 7.51 25.04
C TYR A 313 35.26 8.16 24.14
N ALA A 314 34.99 9.36 23.61
CA ALA A 314 35.99 10.22 22.96
C ALA A 314 36.87 11.01 23.95
N GLY A 315 36.59 10.93 25.25
CA GLY A 315 37.34 11.59 26.31
C GLY A 315 37.18 13.11 26.35
N CYS A 316 36.05 13.63 25.88
CA CYS A 316 35.79 15.07 25.84
C CYS A 316 35.40 15.62 27.22
N ALA A 317 36.15 16.64 27.68
CA ALA A 317 35.88 17.31 28.96
C ALA A 317 34.83 18.43 28.83
N ASP A 318 34.75 19.07 27.67
CA ASP A 318 33.94 20.27 27.46
C ASP A 318 32.92 20.08 26.33
N ALA A 319 31.75 20.70 26.48
CA ALA A 319 30.74 20.79 25.43
C ALA A 319 30.26 22.23 25.30
N SER A 320 30.34 22.76 24.08
CA SER A 320 29.87 24.10 23.75
C SER A 320 28.74 24.02 22.72
N PHE A 321 27.81 24.97 22.78
CA PHE A 321 26.80 25.13 21.75
C PHE A 321 27.26 26.23 20.79
N SER A 322 27.76 25.82 19.63
CA SER A 322 28.05 26.73 18.53
C SER A 322 26.91 26.63 17.53
N SER A 323 25.85 27.42 17.77
CA SER A 323 24.58 27.36 17.04
C SER A 323 24.77 27.21 15.51
N PRO A 324 24.18 26.18 14.86
CA PRO A 324 23.14 25.28 15.36
C PRO A 324 23.64 23.91 15.88
N LYS A 325 24.95 23.73 16.12
CA LYS A 325 25.53 22.41 16.45
C LYS A 325 26.22 22.41 17.82
N LYS A 326 25.91 21.41 18.64
CA LYS A 326 26.70 21.07 19.83
C LYS A 326 28.09 20.63 19.35
N VAL A 327 29.15 21.14 19.94
CA VAL A 327 30.53 20.75 19.63
C VAL A 327 31.21 20.35 20.93
N TYR A 328 31.75 19.14 20.96
CA TYR A 328 32.58 18.66 22.04
C TYR A 328 34.02 19.08 21.80
N SER A 329 34.72 19.48 22.85
CA SER A 329 36.11 19.95 22.80
C SER A 329 36.93 19.33 23.93
N ASN A 330 38.25 19.45 23.81
CA ASN A 330 39.19 18.91 24.78
C ASN A 330 39.03 17.39 24.95
N CYS A 331 39.01 16.69 23.81
CA CYS A 331 38.82 15.25 23.72
C CYS A 331 40.17 14.52 23.74
N SER A 332 40.46 13.79 24.82
CA SER A 332 41.74 13.11 25.03
C SER A 332 42.01 11.93 24.07
N CYS A 333 40.96 11.30 23.53
CA CYS A 333 41.09 10.15 22.65
C CYS A 333 41.27 10.50 21.17
N ILE A 334 41.04 11.75 20.79
CA ILE A 334 41.12 12.22 19.40
C ILE A 334 42.54 12.68 19.13
N GLY A 335 43.19 12.07 18.13
CA GLY A 335 44.58 12.37 17.77
C GLY A 335 44.77 13.82 17.32
N PHE A 336 45.87 14.44 17.74
CA PHE A 336 46.29 15.76 17.26
C PHE A 336 47.03 15.59 15.92
N TYR A 337 46.52 16.22 14.86
CA TYR A 337 47.27 16.35 13.60
C TYR A 337 47.97 17.71 13.58
N SER A 338 49.30 17.71 13.56
CA SER A 338 50.12 18.89 13.24
C SER A 338 50.30 18.96 11.72
N GLY A 339 49.46 19.72 11.03
CA GLY A 339 49.75 20.15 9.66
C GLY A 339 50.92 21.15 9.68
N GLU A 340 51.75 21.15 8.63
CA GLU A 340 52.91 22.06 8.46
C GLU A 340 52.53 23.56 8.36
N SER A 341 51.25 23.88 8.35
CA SER A 341 50.71 25.23 8.53
C SER A 341 50.04 25.32 9.90
N GLU A 342 50.42 26.32 10.70
CA GLU A 342 49.99 26.63 12.09
C GLU A 342 48.45 26.80 12.30
N GLU A 343 47.63 25.88 11.85
CA GLU A 343 46.24 25.74 12.29
C GLU A 343 46.16 24.64 13.34
N TYR A 344 46.05 25.07 14.59
CA TYR A 344 45.78 24.22 15.74
C TYR A 344 44.39 23.56 15.59
N TYR A 345 44.31 22.40 14.92
CA TYR A 345 43.10 21.58 14.93
C TYR A 345 42.91 20.98 16.31
N SER A 346 42.20 21.72 17.15
CA SER A 346 41.73 21.31 18.47
C SER A 346 41.01 19.95 18.37
N SER A 347 41.32 19.02 19.27
CA SER A 347 40.60 17.74 19.48
C SER A 347 39.11 18.01 19.75
N LYS A 348 38.33 18.05 18.67
CA LYS A 348 36.90 18.36 18.67
C LYS A 348 36.13 17.19 18.12
N ALA A 349 34.90 17.03 18.59
CA ALA A 349 33.95 16.09 18.04
C ALA A 349 32.59 16.75 17.83
N VAL A 350 31.89 16.31 16.78
CA VAL A 350 30.54 16.77 16.44
C VAL A 350 29.56 15.62 16.61
N PRO A 351 28.31 15.89 17.05
CA PRO A 351 27.29 14.86 17.22
C PRO A 351 26.89 14.27 15.87
N GLY A 352 26.61 12.96 15.89
CA GLY A 352 26.28 12.17 14.72
C GLY A 352 27.40 11.23 14.29
N LYS A 353 27.05 10.30 13.39
CA LYS A 353 28.00 9.41 12.73
C LYS A 353 28.94 10.23 11.82
N CYS A 354 30.14 9.72 11.58
CA CYS A 354 31.02 10.33 10.59
C CYS A 354 30.42 10.25 9.18
N GLN A 355 30.69 11.27 8.37
CA GLN A 355 30.25 11.29 6.99
C GLN A 355 30.96 10.17 6.22
N THR A 356 30.18 9.31 5.56
CA THR A 356 30.77 8.24 4.76
C THR A 356 31.51 8.82 3.55
N THR A 357 32.64 8.20 3.20
CA THR A 357 33.33 8.46 1.92
C THR A 357 32.65 7.76 0.74
N CYS A 358 31.59 6.98 1.00
CA CYS A 358 30.90 6.21 -0.02
C CYS A 358 30.00 7.07 -0.93
N SER A 359 30.44 7.27 -2.18
CA SER A 359 29.70 8.03 -3.19
C SER A 359 28.62 7.23 -3.93
N TYR A 360 28.33 5.99 -3.51
CA TYR A 360 27.39 5.10 -4.20
C TYR A 360 25.91 5.30 -3.84
N LEU A 361 25.56 6.27 -2.98
CA LEU A 361 24.18 6.50 -2.54
C LEU A 361 23.23 6.75 -3.71
N ILE A 362 23.56 7.69 -4.60
CA ILE A 362 22.69 8.07 -5.73
C ILE A 362 22.54 6.91 -6.70
N ILE A 363 23.64 6.20 -6.99
CA ILE A 363 23.65 5.03 -7.87
C ILE A 363 22.79 3.92 -7.26
N PHE A 364 22.95 3.66 -5.96
CA PHE A 364 22.12 2.69 -5.23
C PHE A 364 20.63 3.03 -5.35
N MET A 365 20.25 4.28 -5.06
CA MET A 365 18.85 4.72 -5.13
C MET A 365 18.27 4.60 -6.55
N ALA A 366 19.04 4.95 -7.58
CA ALA A 366 18.60 4.86 -8.97
C ALA A 366 18.37 3.41 -9.40
N PHE A 367 19.34 2.52 -9.17
CA PHE A 367 19.17 1.09 -9.50
C PHE A 367 18.08 0.44 -8.67
N PHE A 368 17.93 0.83 -7.40
CA PHE A 368 16.86 0.34 -6.53
C PHE A 368 15.49 0.77 -7.04
N PHE A 369 15.35 2.03 -7.47
CA PHE A 369 14.14 2.53 -8.12
C PHE A 369 13.75 1.65 -9.31
N PHE A 370 14.67 1.41 -10.25
CA PHE A 370 14.38 0.59 -11.44
C PHE A 370 14.10 -0.88 -11.09
N ALA A 371 14.80 -1.45 -10.10
CA ALA A 371 14.55 -2.82 -9.63
C ALA A 371 13.15 -2.98 -9.03
N ILE A 372 12.67 -1.99 -8.28
CA ILE A 372 11.32 -1.93 -7.73
C ILE A 372 10.29 -1.73 -8.85
N VAL A 373 10.53 -0.83 -9.81
CA VAL A 373 9.67 -0.68 -11.00
C VAL A 373 9.54 -2.00 -11.73
N ALA A 374 10.64 -2.71 -12.00
CA ALA A 374 10.62 -4.01 -12.68
C ALA A 374 9.87 -5.09 -11.87
N THR A 375 10.00 -5.08 -10.54
CA THR A 375 9.23 -5.97 -9.65
C THR A 375 7.73 -5.71 -9.76
N PHE A 376 7.30 -4.48 -9.54
CA PHE A 376 5.88 -4.12 -9.57
C PHE A 376 5.26 -4.15 -10.97
N THR A 377 6.08 -4.02 -12.03
CA THR A 377 5.66 -4.25 -13.42
C THR A 377 5.18 -5.68 -13.63
N SER A 378 5.71 -6.66 -12.89
CA SER A 378 5.27 -8.07 -12.96
C SER A 378 4.06 -8.38 -12.08
N ALA A 379 3.84 -7.63 -10.99
CA ALA A 379 2.78 -7.88 -10.00
C ALA A 379 1.35 -7.74 -10.58
N THR A 380 1.10 -6.66 -11.33
CA THR A 380 -0.21 -6.44 -11.99
C THR A 380 -0.51 -7.53 -13.03
N PRO A 381 0.40 -7.86 -13.97
CA PRO A 381 0.21 -8.97 -14.89
C PRO A 381 0.01 -10.34 -14.20
N ILE A 382 0.71 -10.65 -13.10
CA ILE A 382 0.50 -11.92 -12.36
C ILE A 382 -0.93 -12.00 -11.83
N THR A 383 -1.43 -10.93 -11.23
CA THR A 383 -2.82 -10.86 -10.75
C THR A 383 -3.83 -10.97 -11.90
N MET A 384 -3.54 -10.34 -13.05
CA MET A 384 -4.34 -10.49 -14.27
C MET A 384 -4.30 -11.91 -14.83
N ALA A 385 -3.18 -12.62 -14.75
CA ALA A 385 -3.06 -14.02 -15.15
C ALA A 385 -3.91 -14.92 -14.26
N ILE A 386 -3.92 -14.68 -12.95
CA ILE A 386 -4.78 -15.38 -11.97
C ILE A 386 -6.26 -15.21 -12.31
N LEU A 387 -6.70 -13.98 -12.60
CA LEU A 387 -8.08 -13.70 -13.00
C LEU A 387 -8.47 -14.37 -14.32
N ARG A 388 -7.51 -14.59 -15.22
CA ARG A 388 -7.76 -15.21 -16.53
C ARG A 388 -7.71 -16.73 -16.49
N CYS A 389 -6.91 -17.32 -15.62
CA CYS A 389 -6.80 -18.78 -15.49
C CYS A 389 -7.91 -19.42 -14.63
N VAL A 390 -8.74 -18.60 -13.99
CA VAL A 390 -9.89 -19.02 -13.17
C VAL A 390 -11.21 -18.63 -13.85
N PRO A 391 -12.26 -19.48 -13.78
CA PRO A 391 -13.60 -19.15 -14.28
C PRO A 391 -14.18 -17.88 -13.64
N VAL A 392 -15.00 -17.14 -14.39
CA VAL A 392 -15.55 -15.84 -13.97
C VAL A 392 -16.26 -15.90 -12.61
N LYS A 393 -17.06 -16.96 -12.40
CA LYS A 393 -17.83 -17.21 -11.17
C LYS A 393 -16.94 -17.32 -9.90
N GLN A 394 -15.64 -17.57 -10.03
CA GLN A 394 -14.71 -17.82 -8.91
C GLN A 394 -13.60 -16.77 -8.78
N ARG A 395 -13.56 -15.73 -9.63
CA ARG A 395 -12.47 -14.74 -9.65
C ARG A 395 -12.28 -14.01 -8.31
N SER A 396 -13.36 -13.54 -7.70
CA SER A 396 -13.29 -12.81 -6.42
C SER A 396 -12.80 -13.71 -5.28
N PHE A 397 -13.22 -14.99 -5.29
CA PHE A 397 -12.73 -15.98 -4.34
C PHE A 397 -11.24 -16.28 -4.57
N ALA A 398 -10.79 -16.35 -5.83
CA ALA A 398 -9.39 -16.50 -6.21
C ALA A 398 -8.49 -15.41 -5.64
N LEU A 399 -8.90 -14.15 -5.81
CA LEU A 399 -8.17 -13.01 -5.28
C LEU A 399 -8.11 -13.07 -3.74
N GLY A 400 -9.22 -13.44 -3.08
CA GLY A 400 -9.25 -13.63 -1.64
C GLY A 400 -8.23 -14.67 -1.16
N VAL A 401 -8.19 -15.83 -1.82
CA VAL A 401 -7.22 -16.90 -1.52
C VAL A 401 -5.78 -16.44 -1.81
N GLN A 402 -5.54 -15.77 -2.94
CA GLN A 402 -4.24 -15.23 -3.32
C GLN A 402 -3.70 -14.28 -2.24
N TRP A 403 -4.45 -13.24 -1.88
CA TRP A 403 -4.02 -12.25 -0.89
C TRP A 403 -3.87 -12.83 0.51
N SER A 404 -4.71 -13.80 0.88
CA SER A 404 -4.56 -14.54 2.14
C SER A 404 -3.23 -15.28 2.19
N LEU A 405 -2.88 -16.01 1.13
CA LEU A 405 -1.60 -16.73 1.03
C LEU A 405 -0.41 -15.77 0.97
N VAL A 406 -0.50 -14.68 0.21
CA VAL A 406 0.54 -13.64 0.15
C VAL A 406 0.80 -13.04 1.53
N ARG A 407 -0.24 -12.81 2.34
CA ARG A 407 -0.08 -12.29 3.69
C ARG A 407 0.59 -13.33 4.60
N LEU A 408 0.10 -14.56 4.59
CA LEU A 408 0.55 -15.64 5.48
C LEU A 408 1.97 -16.11 5.17
N LEU A 409 2.29 -16.34 3.90
CA LEU A 409 3.55 -16.94 3.45
C LEU A 409 4.57 -15.92 2.95
N GLY A 410 4.15 -14.70 2.66
CA GLY A 410 5.03 -13.63 2.19
C GLY A 410 5.19 -12.51 3.23
N SER A 411 4.11 -11.76 3.46
CA SER A 411 4.17 -10.50 4.23
C SER A 411 4.54 -10.64 5.70
N ILE A 412 4.09 -11.72 6.36
CA ILE A 412 4.42 -11.99 7.77
C ILE A 412 5.88 -12.46 7.90
N PRO A 413 6.34 -13.51 7.18
CA PRO A 413 7.72 -13.96 7.29
C PRO A 413 8.75 -12.97 6.73
N GLY A 414 8.39 -12.10 5.79
CA GLY A 414 9.28 -11.12 5.16
C GLY A 414 10.10 -10.30 6.18
N PRO A 415 9.47 -9.42 6.97
CA PRO A 415 10.17 -8.63 7.98
C PRO A 415 10.87 -9.48 9.04
N ILE A 416 10.30 -10.63 9.43
CA ILE A 416 10.90 -11.49 10.46
C ILE A 416 12.26 -12.02 9.99
N LEU A 417 12.32 -12.60 8.77
CA LEU A 417 13.57 -13.13 8.23
C LEU A 417 14.58 -12.01 7.92
N PHE A 418 14.13 -10.89 7.35
CA PHE A 418 15.02 -9.75 7.11
C PHE A 418 15.63 -9.22 8.42
N GLY A 419 14.82 -9.15 9.50
CA GLY A 419 15.29 -8.77 10.83
C GLY A 419 16.36 -9.71 11.37
N VAL A 420 16.10 -11.02 11.37
CA VAL A 420 17.07 -12.03 11.83
C VAL A 420 18.38 -11.98 11.05
N ILE A 421 18.30 -11.81 9.72
CA ILE A 421 19.50 -11.69 8.89
C ILE A 421 20.28 -10.42 9.21
N ILE A 422 19.61 -9.28 9.35
CA ILE A 422 20.29 -8.02 9.71
C ILE A 422 20.94 -8.15 11.08
N ASP A 423 20.22 -8.68 12.06
CA ASP A 423 20.73 -8.92 13.42
C ASP A 423 21.95 -9.85 13.44
N SER A 424 22.02 -10.84 12.55
CA SER A 424 23.20 -11.71 12.41
C SER A 424 24.48 -10.96 12.03
N THR A 425 24.35 -9.76 11.44
CA THR A 425 25.48 -8.93 11.02
C THR A 425 25.90 -7.90 12.07
N CYS A 426 25.31 -7.95 13.27
CA CYS A 426 25.63 -7.03 14.34
C CYS A 426 27.07 -7.20 14.84
N ILE A 427 27.79 -6.07 14.95
CA ILE A 427 29.14 -6.01 15.54
C ILE A 427 29.05 -5.58 17.01
N LEU A 428 28.19 -4.61 17.32
CA LEU A 428 28.07 -4.04 18.67
C LEU A 428 26.64 -4.16 19.19
N TRP A 429 26.44 -5.07 20.14
CA TRP A 429 25.16 -5.31 20.80
C TRP A 429 24.92 -4.36 21.97
N ASN A 430 23.66 -3.95 22.15
CA ASN A 430 23.21 -3.38 23.40
C ASN A 430 22.98 -4.49 24.44
N PHE A 431 23.42 -4.26 25.67
CA PHE A 431 23.10 -5.11 26.81
C PHE A 431 22.46 -4.24 27.88
N ASP A 432 21.31 -4.66 28.39
CA ASP A 432 20.66 -3.95 29.49
C ASP A 432 21.44 -4.18 30.79
N GLU A 433 21.12 -3.42 31.83
CA GLU A 433 21.72 -3.56 33.18
C GLU A 433 21.57 -4.99 33.74
N CYS A 434 20.56 -5.74 33.29
CA CYS A 434 20.32 -7.13 33.64
C CYS A 434 21.12 -8.15 32.80
N GLY A 435 21.99 -7.70 31.89
CA GLY A 435 22.75 -8.55 30.98
C GLY A 435 21.95 -9.13 29.82
N THR A 436 20.70 -8.70 29.62
CA THR A 436 19.84 -9.13 28.51
C THR A 436 20.25 -8.44 27.21
N LYS A 437 20.28 -9.22 26.12
CA LYS A 437 20.65 -8.75 24.79
C LYS A 437 19.50 -7.91 24.20
N GLY A 438 19.78 -6.64 23.94
CA GLY A 438 18.85 -5.68 23.33
C GLY A 438 19.09 -5.48 21.83
N ALA A 439 18.75 -4.29 21.32
CA ALA A 439 18.95 -3.91 19.93
C ALA A 439 20.45 -3.81 19.58
N CYS A 440 20.78 -3.97 18.30
CA CYS A 440 22.15 -3.77 17.83
C CYS A 440 22.44 -2.28 17.53
N TRP A 441 23.56 -1.78 18.05
CA TRP A 441 24.03 -0.41 17.85
C TRP A 441 24.75 -0.21 16.52
N THR A 442 25.55 -1.18 16.09
CA THR A 442 26.37 -1.07 14.87
C THR A 442 26.48 -2.42 14.17
N TYR A 443 26.25 -2.39 12.86
CA TYR A 443 26.22 -3.55 11.98
C TYR A 443 27.44 -3.56 11.06
N ASN A 444 27.82 -4.75 10.60
CA ASN A 444 28.78 -4.89 9.52
C ASN A 444 28.10 -4.57 8.19
N ASN A 445 28.46 -3.43 7.61
CA ASN A 445 27.84 -2.89 6.40
C ASN A 445 28.00 -3.84 5.20
N SER A 446 29.19 -4.41 5.03
CA SER A 446 29.47 -5.34 3.93
C SER A 446 28.66 -6.63 4.04
N ASN A 447 28.60 -7.24 5.22
CA ASN A 447 27.83 -8.46 5.43
C ASN A 447 26.33 -8.20 5.37
N MET A 448 25.85 -7.07 5.90
CA MET A 448 24.46 -6.65 5.83
C MET A 448 23.99 -6.51 4.38
N SER A 449 24.78 -5.80 3.55
CA SER A 449 24.51 -5.62 2.13
C SER A 449 24.45 -6.96 1.38
N ILE A 450 25.47 -7.82 1.53
CA ILE A 450 25.52 -9.13 0.88
C ILE A 450 24.31 -9.97 1.28
N SER A 451 23.99 -10.03 2.57
CA SER A 451 22.92 -10.88 3.07
C SER A 451 21.54 -10.43 2.56
N LEU A 452 21.29 -9.12 2.50
CA LEU A 452 20.05 -8.56 1.94
C LEU A 452 19.94 -8.79 0.44
N ILE A 453 21.04 -8.69 -0.32
CA ILE A 453 21.05 -9.00 -1.74
C ILE A 453 20.83 -10.50 -1.96
N SER A 454 21.50 -11.36 -1.19
CA SER A 454 21.39 -12.82 -1.29
C SER A 454 19.97 -13.31 -1.01
N ILE A 455 19.31 -12.83 0.05
CA ILE A 455 17.93 -13.23 0.34
C ILE A 455 16.96 -12.73 -0.75
N SER A 456 17.19 -11.52 -1.27
CA SER A 456 16.36 -10.94 -2.33
C SER A 456 16.52 -11.70 -3.65
N ALA A 457 17.75 -12.04 -4.02
CA ALA A 457 18.06 -12.83 -5.20
C ALA A 457 17.46 -14.25 -5.07
N ALA A 458 17.63 -14.92 -3.93
CA ALA A 458 17.07 -16.24 -3.68
C ALA A 458 15.53 -16.25 -3.78
N SER A 459 14.87 -15.25 -3.18
CA SER A 459 13.43 -15.09 -3.27
C SER A 459 12.99 -14.80 -4.71
N LYS A 460 13.69 -13.94 -5.46
CA LYS A 460 13.38 -13.73 -6.89
C LYS A 460 13.61 -14.97 -7.75
N SER A 461 14.65 -15.75 -7.49
CA SER A 461 14.85 -17.04 -8.16
C SER A 461 13.68 -17.99 -7.91
N LEU A 462 13.13 -17.98 -6.70
CA LEU A 462 11.92 -18.74 -6.37
C LEU A 462 10.68 -18.21 -7.13
N THR A 463 10.54 -16.89 -7.28
CA THR A 463 9.49 -16.29 -8.13
C THR A 463 9.61 -16.77 -9.58
N ILE A 464 10.81 -16.72 -10.15
CA ILE A 464 11.10 -17.18 -11.52
C ILE A 464 10.76 -18.67 -11.67
N LEU A 465 11.16 -19.50 -10.71
CA LEU A 465 10.84 -20.93 -10.70
C LEU A 465 9.33 -21.17 -10.75
N PHE A 466 8.56 -20.49 -9.89
CA PHE A 466 7.10 -20.65 -9.88
C PHE A 466 6.43 -20.10 -11.15
N LEU A 467 6.94 -19.02 -11.74
CA LEU A 467 6.46 -18.51 -13.04
C LEU A 467 6.77 -19.48 -14.18
N LEU A 468 7.93 -20.14 -14.17
CA LEU A 468 8.28 -21.20 -15.13
C LEU A 468 7.34 -22.40 -15.00
N ILE A 469 7.10 -22.88 -13.77
CA ILE A 469 6.15 -23.97 -13.50
C ILE A 469 4.75 -23.57 -13.99
N ALA A 470 4.28 -22.35 -13.69
CA ALA A 470 2.99 -21.86 -14.17
C ALA A 470 2.90 -21.86 -15.70
N LEU A 471 3.97 -21.44 -16.38
CA LEU A 471 4.04 -21.42 -17.84
C LEU A 471 3.99 -22.82 -18.46
N CYS A 472 4.68 -23.79 -17.85
CA CYS A 472 4.73 -25.18 -18.31
C CYS A 472 3.40 -25.91 -18.08
N VAL A 473 2.75 -25.65 -16.94
CA VAL A 473 1.49 -26.34 -16.56
C VAL A 473 0.27 -25.70 -17.21
N TYR A 474 0.33 -24.42 -17.61
CA TYR A 474 -0.79 -23.73 -18.23
C TYR A 474 -1.22 -24.37 -19.56
N LYS A 475 -2.39 -25.03 -19.51
CA LYS A 475 -3.13 -25.52 -20.67
C LYS A 475 -4.20 -24.50 -21.07
N PRO A 476 -4.15 -23.94 -22.31
CA PRO A 476 -5.21 -23.08 -22.81
C PRO A 476 -6.51 -23.87 -23.02
N PRO A 477 -7.67 -23.20 -23.02
CA PRO A 477 -8.92 -23.86 -23.36
C PRO A 477 -8.91 -24.30 -24.83
N THR A 478 -9.46 -25.48 -25.10
CA THR A 478 -9.64 -25.99 -26.46
C THR A 478 -10.64 -25.10 -27.19
N ASN A 479 -10.28 -24.62 -28.39
CA ASN A 479 -11.21 -23.87 -29.25
C ASN A 479 -12.44 -24.77 -29.53
N ASN A 480 -13.64 -24.20 -29.42
CA ASN A 480 -14.95 -24.83 -29.68
C ASN A 480 -15.16 -25.32 -31.14
N GLY A 481 -14.10 -25.57 -31.91
CA GLY A 481 -14.16 -26.23 -33.22
C GLY A 481 -14.29 -27.75 -33.11
N ASP A 482 -13.68 -28.36 -32.10
CA ASP A 482 -13.67 -29.82 -31.94
C ASP A 482 -14.94 -30.34 -31.25
N SER A 483 -15.58 -29.54 -30.39
CA SER A 483 -16.83 -29.94 -29.73
C SER A 483 -18.04 -30.00 -30.68
N LEU A 484 -18.02 -29.23 -31.77
CA LEU A 484 -19.06 -29.30 -32.81
C LEU A 484 -18.80 -30.42 -33.83
N GLN A 485 -17.56 -30.86 -34.00
CA GLN A 485 -17.24 -32.05 -34.79
C GLN A 485 -17.54 -33.33 -34.01
N ASP A 486 -17.21 -33.41 -32.72
CA ASP A 486 -17.58 -34.57 -31.90
C ASP A 486 -19.10 -34.69 -31.73
N THR A 487 -19.82 -33.57 -31.54
CA THR A 487 -21.29 -33.64 -31.46
C THR A 487 -21.93 -33.99 -32.80
N ARG A 488 -21.37 -33.56 -33.94
CA ARG A 488 -21.83 -34.02 -35.27
C ARG A 488 -21.51 -35.49 -35.53
N ASN A 489 -20.34 -35.97 -35.12
CA ASN A 489 -19.95 -37.37 -35.30
C ASN A 489 -20.77 -38.31 -34.40
N ILE A 490 -21.22 -37.85 -33.24
CA ILE A 490 -22.15 -38.59 -32.36
C ILE A 490 -23.57 -38.60 -32.96
N VAL A 491 -24.07 -37.49 -33.49
CA VAL A 491 -25.41 -37.45 -34.12
C VAL A 491 -25.45 -38.21 -35.46
N SER A 492 -24.33 -38.28 -36.19
CA SER A 492 -24.21 -39.08 -37.42
C SER A 492 -24.02 -40.59 -37.19
N SER A 493 -23.75 -41.03 -35.95
CA SER A 493 -23.65 -42.46 -35.60
C SER A 493 -24.92 -43.03 -34.95
N GLU A 494 -25.87 -42.17 -34.57
CA GLU A 494 -27.21 -42.58 -34.09
C GLU A 494 -28.31 -42.51 -35.16
N SER A 495 -27.98 -42.18 -36.41
CA SER A 495 -28.94 -42.05 -37.53
C SER A 495 -28.72 -43.04 -38.69
N LEU A 496 -28.12 -44.21 -38.41
CA LEU A 496 -27.95 -45.30 -39.38
C LEU A 496 -28.42 -46.65 -38.83
#